data_AF-A0A1V5Y541-F1
#
_entry.id   AF-A0A1V5Y541-F1
#
_cell.length_a   1.000
_cell.length_b   1.000
_cell.length_c   1.000
_cell.angle_alpha   90.00
_cell.angle_beta   90.00
_cell.angle_gamma   90.00
#
_symmetry.space_group_name_H-M   'P 1'
#
loop_
_entity.id
_entity.type
_entity.pdbx_description
1 polymer ?
#
loop_
_entity_poly.entity_id
_entity_poly.type
_entity_poly.pdbx_seq_one_letter_code
_entity_poly.pdbx_strand_id
1 'polypeptide(L)'
;MKNLILFYRRRGIILLFMGLAFFFFLNRESVAQTGAARERWAVDAAGGAAQTAGGAYTLRSALGSGIGIVSAGGAHQIEGGFLAQSSLTDYDFETGAEMWEFVPSGIPDFPFTAAQRASSGGFLTLGAADDNTFGYWESGFRTPLLQNRIYKIAFPLSASIDEQRKIPRLRLRAAMSDFQQSAVFDIISINAGEASPSKTPRIYPLFFQPSPIAAADGARRPLCAFFDLVHIGDPEDSLAADVMLHYALVDVFEAADFRNIETMKDYTFDANAEGWTGKNAGGTIGGFIVPSYSYEGGRSRLVMTVNDTTNTYGFWESPYFIDEIPSSAAKLYRATFTVGTNNSKPRTMPTVRLRLYCNNFQTASEISLEPRGDADAIPQAGVSRDYQVFLIASPAATSVKCAIDVIALDKPDNPQIQNGTSIYLERCLVERMEIPDI
;
A
#
# COMPACT_ATOMS: atom_id res chain seq x y z
N MET A 1 -32.46 28.91 -1.18
CA MET A 1 -31.66 28.00 -0.33
C MET A 1 -32.18 26.58 -0.50
N LYS A 2 -31.28 25.62 -0.68
CA LYS A 2 -31.45 24.16 -0.66
C LYS A 2 -32.22 23.53 -1.83
N ASN A 3 -31.50 23.25 -2.91
CA ASN A 3 -31.80 22.14 -3.81
C ASN A 3 -30.91 20.96 -3.41
N LEU A 4 -31.56 19.87 -3.02
CA LEU A 4 -30.98 18.61 -2.55
C LEU A 4 -30.82 17.69 -3.78
N ILE A 5 -29.58 17.23 -4.03
CA ILE A 5 -29.26 16.32 -5.12
C ILE A 5 -29.66 14.90 -4.70
N LEU A 6 -30.68 14.36 -5.38
CA LEU A 6 -31.07 12.95 -5.40
C LEU A 6 -30.33 12.27 -6.57
N PHE A 7 -29.51 11.26 -6.28
CA PHE A 7 -29.08 10.29 -7.30
C PHE A 7 -29.57 8.87 -6.95
N TYR A 8 -30.67 8.53 -7.62
CA TYR A 8 -31.14 7.23 -8.13
C TYR A 8 -30.67 5.91 -7.49
N ARG A 9 -31.61 5.27 -6.76
CA ARG A 9 -31.83 3.81 -6.74
C ARG A 9 -32.59 3.38 -8.01
N ARG A 10 -32.01 2.53 -8.86
CA ARG A 10 -32.79 1.54 -9.65
C ARG A 10 -31.90 0.42 -10.22
N ARG A 11 -32.16 -0.79 -9.69
CA ARG A 11 -31.93 -2.16 -10.21
C ARG A 11 -31.09 -2.32 -11.49
N GLY A 12 -29.94 -2.96 -11.30
CA GLY A 12 -29.17 -3.67 -12.32
C GLY A 12 -27.95 -4.29 -11.63
N ILE A 13 -28.02 -5.58 -11.29
CA ILE A 13 -26.86 -6.34 -10.82
C ILE A 13 -25.88 -6.38 -12.00
N ILE A 14 -24.78 -5.66 -11.89
CA ILE A 14 -23.61 -5.79 -12.76
C ILE A 14 -22.46 -6.15 -11.82
N LEU A 15 -22.17 -7.45 -11.78
CA LEU A 15 -20.96 -8.01 -11.21
C LEU A 15 -19.76 -7.43 -11.98
N LEU A 16 -19.07 -6.46 -11.37
CA LEU A 16 -17.79 -5.96 -11.87
C LEU A 16 -16.73 -6.30 -10.83
N PHE A 17 -16.28 -7.56 -10.87
CA PHE A 17 -15.17 -8.01 -10.06
C PHE A 17 -13.86 -7.43 -10.62
N MET A 18 -13.04 -6.95 -9.69
CA MET A 18 -11.72 -6.36 -9.84
C MET A 18 -11.61 -4.92 -10.38
N GLY A 19 -11.02 -4.06 -9.54
CA GLY A 19 -10.51 -2.74 -9.92
C GLY A 19 -11.25 -1.56 -9.30
N LEU A 20 -12.50 -1.71 -8.87
CA LEU A 20 -13.20 -0.65 -8.14
C LEU A 20 -12.96 -0.77 -6.62
N ALA A 21 -11.81 -0.28 -6.17
CA ALA A 21 -11.78 0.34 -4.85
C ALA A 21 -12.38 1.74 -5.02
N PHE A 22 -13.64 1.92 -4.61
CA PHE A 22 -14.26 3.25 -4.57
C PHE A 22 -13.39 4.21 -3.75
N PHE A 23 -13.17 5.38 -4.33
CA PHE A 23 -12.19 6.38 -3.93
C PHE A 23 -12.71 7.30 -2.82
N PHE A 24 -12.13 7.22 -1.63
CA PHE A 24 -12.07 8.33 -0.68
C PHE A 24 -10.80 8.21 0.17
N PHE A 25 -9.88 9.18 0.04
CA PHE A 25 -8.78 9.37 0.99
C PHE A 25 -8.87 10.73 1.66
N LEU A 26 -8.89 10.67 2.99
CA LEU A 26 -8.98 11.75 3.95
C LEU A 26 -8.12 12.97 3.57
N ASN A 27 -8.75 14.14 3.49
CA ASN A 27 -8.10 15.42 3.72
C ASN A 27 -7.97 15.60 5.23
N ARG A 28 -6.75 15.61 5.76
CA ARG A 28 -6.48 16.22 7.06
C ARG A 28 -5.79 17.57 6.86
N GLU A 29 -6.39 18.42 6.03
CA GLU A 29 -6.12 19.85 6.03
C GLU A 29 -7.36 20.57 6.58
N SER A 30 -7.44 20.73 7.90
CA SER A 30 -8.07 21.87 8.61
C SER A 30 -8.23 21.59 10.11
N VAL A 31 -7.11 21.52 10.83
CA VAL A 31 -7.07 22.07 12.20
C VAL A 31 -5.73 22.80 12.36
N ALA A 32 -5.61 23.94 11.69
CA ALA A 32 -4.66 24.96 12.08
C ALA A 32 -5.45 26.24 12.37
N GLN A 33 -5.16 26.86 13.51
CA GLN A 33 -5.65 28.15 14.03
C GLN A 33 -6.89 28.12 14.95
N THR A 34 -6.64 27.84 16.23
CA THR A 34 -6.76 28.88 17.26
C THR A 34 -5.51 28.83 18.14
N GLY A 35 -4.93 29.99 18.45
CA GLY A 35 -3.52 30.13 18.81
C GLY A 35 -3.14 29.91 20.28
N ALA A 36 -1.82 30.08 20.49
CA ALA A 36 -1.00 30.09 21.71
C ALA A 36 -0.16 28.80 21.84
N ALA A 37 1.18 28.80 21.91
CA ALA A 37 2.18 29.85 21.95
C ALA A 37 3.44 29.35 21.20
N ARG A 38 4.20 30.28 20.62
CA ARG A 38 5.53 30.01 20.07
C ARG A 38 6.48 29.72 21.24
N GLU A 39 6.94 28.48 21.38
CA GLU A 39 8.19 28.22 22.10
C GLU A 39 9.28 27.86 21.10
N ARG A 40 10.19 28.83 20.91
CA ARG A 40 11.50 28.62 20.34
C ARG A 40 12.27 27.73 21.32
N TRP A 41 12.71 26.55 20.89
CA TRP A 41 13.79 25.87 21.57
C TRP A 41 15.10 26.57 21.22
N ALA A 42 15.44 27.58 22.01
CA ALA A 42 16.80 28.05 22.16
C ALA A 42 17.53 27.04 23.06
N VAL A 43 18.65 26.52 22.58
CA VAL A 43 19.57 25.71 23.35
C VAL A 43 20.33 26.66 24.25
N ASP A 44 19.97 26.73 25.53
CA ASP A 44 20.82 27.32 26.57
C ASP A 44 21.17 26.25 27.60
N ALA A 45 22.48 26.03 27.71
CA ALA A 45 23.08 25.14 28.69
C ALA A 45 23.00 25.79 30.08
N ALA A 46 22.26 25.17 31.00
CA ALA A 46 22.43 25.37 32.43
C ALA A 46 22.01 24.12 33.19
N GLY A 47 22.95 23.58 33.97
CA GLY A 47 22.77 22.36 34.76
C GLY A 47 21.66 22.48 35.81
N GLY A 48 20.91 21.39 35.96
CA GLY A 48 19.94 21.20 37.02
C GLY A 48 19.37 19.80 36.91
N ALA A 49 19.80 18.90 37.80
CA ALA A 49 19.34 17.53 37.86
C ALA A 49 17.84 17.46 38.15
N ALA A 50 17.06 16.82 37.27
CA ALA A 50 15.71 16.36 37.54
C ALA A 50 15.66 14.85 37.28
N GLN A 51 15.47 14.10 38.38
CA GLN A 51 15.19 12.66 38.35
C GLN A 51 13.86 12.41 37.65
N THR A 52 13.88 11.63 36.56
CA THR A 52 12.69 11.01 35.99
C THR A 52 12.80 9.50 36.12
N ALA A 53 11.74 8.90 36.66
CA ALA A 53 11.58 7.47 36.86
C ALA A 53 11.70 6.72 35.52
N GLY A 54 12.73 5.91 35.40
CA GLY A 54 12.96 5.05 34.23
C GLY A 54 12.08 3.82 34.27
N GLY A 55 11.15 3.70 33.32
CA GLY A 55 10.65 2.41 32.88
C GLY A 55 11.70 1.75 31.98
N ALA A 56 12.34 0.68 32.47
CA ALA A 56 13.30 -0.10 31.69
C ALA A 56 12.53 -1.09 30.79
N TYR A 57 12.64 -0.94 29.47
CA TYR A 57 12.18 -1.96 28.51
C TYR A 57 13.30 -2.98 28.30
N THR A 58 12.98 -4.27 28.44
CA THR A 58 13.96 -5.35 28.24
C THR A 58 13.84 -5.87 26.81
N LEU A 59 14.85 -5.60 25.97
CA LEU A 59 15.00 -6.26 24.67
C LEU A 59 15.47 -7.70 24.92
N ARG A 60 14.71 -8.70 24.51
CA ARG A 60 15.18 -10.10 24.46
C ARG A 60 15.52 -10.46 23.02
N SER A 61 16.79 -10.76 22.75
CA SER A 61 17.18 -11.39 21.49
C SER A 61 16.78 -12.88 21.50
N ALA A 62 16.30 -13.38 20.36
CA ALA A 62 15.92 -14.78 20.17
C ALA A 62 17.11 -15.76 20.04
N LEU A 63 18.34 -15.31 20.31
CA LEU A 63 19.53 -16.15 20.37
C LEU A 63 20.10 -16.05 21.78
N GLY A 64 19.95 -17.14 22.54
CA GLY A 64 20.37 -17.27 23.92
C GLY A 64 21.87 -17.04 24.12
N SER A 65 22.27 -15.79 24.26
CA SER A 65 23.52 -15.36 24.90
C SER A 65 23.36 -13.88 25.23
N GLY A 66 23.30 -13.56 26.53
CA GLY A 66 23.00 -12.23 27.02
C GLY A 66 24.09 -11.21 26.70
N ILE A 67 23.70 -10.07 26.15
CA ILE A 67 24.52 -8.84 26.19
C ILE A 67 24.00 -8.01 27.36
N GLY A 68 24.75 -8.02 28.46
CA GLY A 68 24.52 -7.11 29.57
C GLY A 68 25.04 -5.73 29.22
N ILE A 69 24.16 -4.74 29.14
CA ILE A 69 24.58 -3.33 29.08
C ILE A 69 24.81 -2.86 30.52
N VAL A 70 26.07 -2.75 30.91
CA VAL A 70 26.49 -2.03 32.13
C VAL A 70 26.69 -0.58 31.72
N SER A 71 25.92 0.34 32.31
CA SER A 71 26.13 1.77 32.10
C SER A 71 27.35 2.26 32.89
N ALA A 72 28.35 2.77 32.18
CA ALA A 72 29.36 3.66 32.74
C ALA A 72 29.60 4.79 31.74
N GLY A 73 29.45 6.03 32.21
CA GLY A 73 29.45 7.23 31.39
C GLY A 73 30.73 7.41 30.58
N GLY A 74 30.55 7.62 29.28
CA GLY A 74 31.61 7.99 28.34
C GLY A 74 31.02 8.10 26.94
N ALA A 75 31.16 9.28 26.31
CA ALA A 75 30.73 9.48 24.93
C ALA A 75 31.57 8.60 24.00
N HIS A 76 30.92 7.64 23.33
CA HIS A 76 31.51 6.91 22.22
C HIS A 76 30.73 7.24 20.94
N GLN A 77 31.41 7.87 19.98
CA GLN A 77 31.01 7.82 18.58
C GLN A 77 31.03 6.36 18.13
N ILE A 78 29.87 5.83 17.73
CA ILE A 78 29.79 4.54 17.08
C ILE A 78 29.75 4.80 15.58
N GLU A 79 30.92 4.75 14.94
CA GLU A 79 31.01 4.37 13.53
C GLU A 79 30.90 2.84 13.48
N GLY A 80 29.78 2.31 12.97
CA GLY A 80 29.54 0.87 12.94
C GLY A 80 28.36 0.51 12.05
N GLY A 81 28.58 -0.43 11.13
CA GLY A 81 27.62 -0.88 10.13
C GLY A 81 26.26 -1.26 10.72
N PHE A 82 25.21 -0.85 10.02
CA PHE A 82 23.83 -1.13 10.36
C PHE A 82 23.56 -2.62 10.14
N LEU A 83 23.75 -3.42 11.18
CA LEU A 83 23.19 -4.77 11.27
C LEU A 83 21.66 -4.63 11.18
N ALA A 84 21.02 -5.49 10.37
CA ALA A 84 19.57 -5.53 10.20
C ALA A 84 18.88 -5.47 11.57
N GLN A 85 18.33 -4.30 11.90
CA GLN A 85 17.65 -4.08 13.16
C GLN A 85 16.18 -4.45 12.92
N SER A 86 15.83 -5.72 13.10
CA SER A 86 14.43 -6.09 13.30
C SER A 86 14.02 -5.50 14.65
N SER A 87 13.25 -4.41 14.63
CA SER A 87 12.58 -3.97 15.85
C SER A 87 11.40 -4.90 16.06
N LEU A 88 11.64 -6.02 16.74
CA LEU A 88 10.58 -6.87 17.25
C LEU A 88 9.87 -6.08 18.34
N THR A 89 8.91 -5.26 17.93
CA THR A 89 7.95 -4.69 18.86
C THR A 89 6.87 -5.75 18.98
N ASP A 90 7.00 -6.57 20.00
CA ASP A 90 6.02 -7.61 20.33
C ASP A 90 4.75 -6.90 20.78
N TYR A 91 3.75 -6.89 19.90
CA TYR A 91 2.42 -6.43 20.22
C TYR A 91 1.56 -7.69 20.31
N ASP A 92 1.27 -8.13 21.53
CA ASP A 92 0.50 -9.35 21.79
C ASP A 92 -1.01 -9.06 21.91
N PHE A 93 -1.40 -7.78 22.01
CA PHE A 93 -2.78 -7.32 22.11
C PHE A 93 -3.59 -7.97 23.25
N GLU A 94 -2.93 -8.48 24.29
CA GLU A 94 -3.61 -9.11 25.43
C GLU A 94 -4.44 -8.09 26.21
N THR A 95 -3.89 -6.89 26.41
CA THR A 95 -4.47 -5.84 27.27
C THR A 95 -5.03 -4.62 26.53
N GLY A 96 -4.88 -4.57 25.20
CA GLY A 96 -5.31 -3.40 24.43
C GLY A 96 -4.82 -3.40 22.98
N ALA A 97 -4.92 -2.24 22.34
CA ALA A 97 -4.51 -2.07 20.94
C ALA A 97 -3.01 -1.78 20.76
N GLU A 98 -2.28 -1.55 21.85
CA GLU A 98 -0.81 -1.44 21.87
C GLU A 98 -0.20 -0.63 20.72
N MET A 99 -0.36 0.70 20.81
CA MET A 99 0.02 1.67 19.77
C MET A 99 -0.79 1.60 18.48
N TRP A 100 -1.65 0.61 18.24
CA TRP A 100 -2.58 0.67 17.12
C TRP A 100 -3.79 1.52 17.44
N GLU A 101 -4.22 2.29 16.46
CA GLU A 101 -5.42 3.11 16.52
C GLU A 101 -6.44 2.56 15.52
N PHE A 102 -7.65 2.25 16.01
CA PHE A 102 -8.75 2.02 15.08
C PHE A 102 -9.23 3.37 14.60
N VAL A 103 -9.15 3.57 13.29
CA VAL A 103 -9.75 4.74 12.66
C VAL A 103 -11.14 4.30 12.20
N PRO A 104 -12.22 4.66 12.95
CA PRO A 104 -13.55 4.54 12.38
C PRO A 104 -13.57 5.37 11.10
N SER A 105 -14.50 5.12 10.20
CA SER A 105 -14.83 6.03 9.11
C SER A 105 -15.14 7.44 9.65
N GLY A 106 -14.11 8.21 10.00
CA GLY A 106 -14.16 9.31 10.96
C GLY A 106 -14.47 10.65 10.30
N ILE A 107 -15.17 10.60 9.18
CA ILE A 107 -15.61 11.79 8.45
C ILE A 107 -17.13 11.86 8.55
N PRO A 108 -17.70 12.99 8.99
CA PRO A 108 -19.11 13.28 8.71
C PRO A 108 -19.39 13.05 7.22
N ASP A 109 -20.46 12.32 6.90
CA ASP A 109 -20.84 11.92 5.54
C ASP A 109 -19.97 10.84 4.86
N PHE A 110 -19.16 10.07 5.61
CA PHE A 110 -18.51 8.89 5.04
C PHE A 110 -19.56 7.83 4.64
N PRO A 111 -19.55 7.31 3.39
CA PRO A 111 -20.65 6.52 2.88
C PRO A 111 -20.68 5.08 3.37
N PHE A 112 -19.74 4.65 4.22
CA PHE A 112 -19.61 3.28 4.71
C PHE A 112 -19.91 3.15 6.20
N THR A 113 -20.55 2.05 6.55
CA THR A 113 -20.70 1.60 7.93
C THR A 113 -19.32 1.22 8.47
N ALA A 114 -19.01 1.64 9.70
CA ALA A 114 -17.73 1.31 10.32
C ALA A 114 -17.65 -0.19 10.61
N ALA A 115 -16.49 -0.80 10.37
CA ALA A 115 -16.24 -2.19 10.73
C ALA A 115 -16.42 -2.44 12.25
N GLN A 116 -16.91 -3.62 12.58
CA GLN A 116 -16.84 -4.15 13.93
C GLN A 116 -15.37 -4.35 14.30
N ARG A 117 -15.04 -4.15 15.58
CA ARG A 117 -13.65 -4.20 16.04
C ARG A 117 -13.53 -4.69 17.47
N ALA A 118 -12.39 -5.29 17.77
CA ALA A 118 -11.93 -5.58 19.12
C ALA A 118 -10.41 -5.44 19.20
N SER A 119 -9.89 -5.20 20.40
CA SER A 119 -8.44 -5.00 20.65
C SER A 119 -8.06 -5.52 22.03
N SER A 120 -8.53 -6.70 22.38
CA SER A 120 -8.28 -7.34 23.68
C SER A 120 -8.40 -8.84 23.52
N GLY A 121 -7.61 -9.61 24.27
CA GLY A 121 -7.62 -11.07 24.19
C GLY A 121 -6.71 -11.63 23.08
N GLY A 122 -5.59 -10.97 22.83
CA GLY A 122 -4.49 -11.50 22.03
C GLY A 122 -4.46 -11.01 20.58
N PHE A 123 -5.47 -10.23 20.14
CA PHE A 123 -5.62 -9.85 18.73
C PHE A 123 -6.24 -8.46 18.53
N LEU A 124 -5.90 -7.84 17.39
CA LEU A 124 -6.75 -6.81 16.76
C LEU A 124 -7.74 -7.48 15.82
N THR A 125 -9.02 -7.19 15.97
CA THR A 125 -10.09 -7.82 15.19
C THR A 125 -10.78 -6.81 14.29
N LEU A 126 -11.16 -7.25 13.09
CA LEU A 126 -12.11 -6.58 12.20
C LEU A 126 -13.18 -7.56 11.73
N GLY A 127 -14.44 -7.11 11.75
CA GLY A 127 -15.60 -7.84 11.25
C GLY A 127 -16.52 -6.94 10.42
N ALA A 128 -17.24 -7.52 9.47
CA ALA A 128 -18.21 -6.79 8.66
C ALA A 128 -19.48 -6.48 9.47
N ALA A 129 -19.95 -5.23 9.45
CA ALA A 129 -21.18 -4.83 10.15
C ALA A 129 -22.44 -5.03 9.28
N ASP A 130 -22.29 -4.78 7.98
CA ASP A 130 -23.30 -4.91 6.93
C ASP A 130 -22.62 -4.95 5.55
N ASP A 131 -23.40 -5.11 4.49
CA ASP A 131 -22.99 -5.16 3.07
C ASP A 131 -22.28 -3.89 2.55
N ASN A 132 -22.00 -2.90 3.39
CA ASN A 132 -21.36 -1.63 3.03
C ASN A 132 -20.37 -1.20 4.14
N THR A 133 -19.54 -2.14 4.56
CA THR A 133 -18.61 -1.97 5.67
C THR A 133 -17.20 -1.60 5.21
N PHE A 134 -16.61 -0.60 5.88
CA PHE A 134 -15.20 -0.29 5.82
C PHE A 134 -14.65 0.07 7.21
N GLY A 135 -13.44 -0.39 7.51
CA GLY A 135 -12.71 0.04 8.69
C GLY A 135 -11.28 -0.49 8.67
N TYR A 136 -10.40 0.14 9.46
CA TYR A 136 -9.02 -0.28 9.53
C TYR A 136 -8.37 0.07 10.87
N TRP A 137 -7.35 -0.71 11.19
CA TRP A 137 -6.36 -0.41 12.22
C TRP A 137 -5.14 0.24 11.58
N GLU A 138 -4.65 1.33 12.17
CA GLU A 138 -3.38 1.98 11.82
C GLU A 138 -2.36 1.72 12.93
N SER A 139 -1.14 1.34 12.56
CA SER A 139 -0.06 1.16 13.51
C SER A 139 0.44 2.50 14.06
N GLY A 140 0.74 2.57 15.35
CA GLY A 140 1.41 3.73 15.96
C GLY A 140 2.93 3.70 15.91
N PHE A 141 3.54 2.58 15.49
CA PHE A 141 4.97 2.57 15.20
C PHE A 141 5.26 3.48 14.00
N ARG A 142 6.48 4.03 13.99
CA ARG A 142 6.95 4.97 12.97
C ARG A 142 8.35 4.56 12.59
N THR A 143 8.49 3.77 11.52
CA THR A 143 9.80 3.26 11.08
C THR A 143 10.44 4.27 10.13
N PRO A 144 11.61 4.86 10.47
CA PRO A 144 12.29 5.78 9.58
C PRO A 144 12.65 5.11 8.25
N LEU A 145 12.43 5.84 7.15
CA LEU A 145 12.81 5.36 5.83
C LEU A 145 14.30 5.59 5.57
N LEU A 146 14.94 4.60 4.96
CA LEU A 146 16.34 4.61 4.58
C LEU A 146 16.43 4.44 3.06
N GLN A 147 17.36 5.15 2.44
CA GLN A 147 17.60 5.02 1.00
C GLN A 147 18.06 3.60 0.66
N ASN A 148 17.62 3.11 -0.49
CA ASN A 148 18.03 1.81 -1.05
C ASN A 148 17.78 0.62 -0.08
N ARG A 149 16.72 0.72 0.73
CA ARG A 149 16.23 -0.35 1.59
C ARG A 149 14.87 -0.84 1.15
N ILE A 150 14.63 -2.13 1.35
CA ILE A 150 13.34 -2.78 1.13
C ILE A 150 12.81 -3.19 2.50
N TYR A 151 11.60 -2.74 2.83
CA TYR A 151 10.92 -3.05 4.07
C TYR A 151 9.98 -4.22 3.85
N LYS A 152 9.94 -5.17 4.78
CA LYS A 152 8.95 -6.25 4.82
C LYS A 152 8.13 -6.08 6.09
N ILE A 153 6.81 -5.98 5.95
CA ILE A 153 5.88 -6.00 7.06
C ILE A 153 5.17 -7.36 7.07
N ALA A 154 5.39 -8.17 8.10
CA ALA A 154 4.71 -9.44 8.26
C ALA A 154 3.39 -9.26 9.02
N PHE A 155 2.28 -9.69 8.44
CA PHE A 155 0.96 -9.71 9.06
C PHE A 155 0.48 -11.16 9.20
N PRO A 156 0.64 -11.81 10.37
CA PRO A 156 0.00 -13.08 10.66
C PRO A 156 -1.48 -12.84 10.96
N LEU A 157 -2.33 -13.37 10.08
CA LEU A 157 -3.78 -13.26 10.20
C LEU A 157 -4.41 -14.64 10.39
N SER A 158 -5.44 -14.69 11.23
CA SER A 158 -6.40 -15.80 11.28
C SER A 158 -7.82 -15.27 11.11
N ALA A 159 -8.78 -16.17 10.91
CA ALA A 159 -10.19 -15.86 10.89
C ALA A 159 -10.96 -16.68 11.95
N SER A 160 -12.15 -16.22 12.32
CA SER A 160 -13.04 -16.93 13.25
C SER A 160 -13.69 -18.18 12.63
N ILE A 161 -13.65 -18.31 11.30
CA ILE A 161 -14.21 -19.42 10.53
C ILE A 161 -13.16 -20.07 9.63
N ASP A 162 -13.38 -21.34 9.27
CA ASP A 162 -12.49 -22.09 8.37
C ASP A 162 -12.86 -21.94 6.89
N GLU A 163 -14.08 -21.49 6.59
CA GLU A 163 -14.59 -21.37 5.23
C GLU A 163 -14.02 -20.10 4.58
N GLN A 164 -12.81 -20.21 4.04
CA GLN A 164 -12.00 -19.09 3.54
C GLN A 164 -12.70 -18.25 2.46
N ARG A 165 -13.59 -18.86 1.66
CA ARG A 165 -14.39 -18.15 0.64
C ARG A 165 -15.42 -17.17 1.21
N LYS A 166 -15.70 -17.22 2.51
CA LYS A 166 -16.67 -16.34 3.20
C LYS A 166 -16.00 -15.22 3.99
N ILE A 167 -14.68 -15.08 3.88
CA ILE A 167 -13.94 -14.04 4.58
C ILE A 167 -14.03 -12.75 3.77
N PRO A 168 -14.50 -11.64 4.36
CA PRO A 168 -14.50 -10.34 3.68
C PRO A 168 -13.14 -9.96 3.11
N ARG A 169 -13.13 -9.16 2.04
CA ARG A 169 -11.87 -8.67 1.44
C ARG A 169 -11.02 -7.95 2.48
N LEU A 170 -9.73 -8.30 2.49
CA LEU A 170 -8.73 -7.71 3.37
C LEU A 170 -7.74 -6.89 2.56
N ARG A 171 -7.26 -5.80 3.16
CA ARG A 171 -6.11 -5.06 2.63
C ARG A 171 -5.08 -4.85 3.72
N LEU A 172 -3.84 -5.13 3.36
CA LEU A 172 -2.67 -4.79 4.15
C LEU A 172 -1.97 -3.64 3.46
N ARG A 173 -1.62 -2.59 4.21
CA ARG A 173 -0.96 -1.42 3.63
C ARG A 173 0.30 -1.05 4.38
N ALA A 174 1.24 -0.51 3.63
CA ALA A 174 2.44 0.15 4.13
C ALA A 174 2.52 1.51 3.43
N ALA A 175 2.46 2.60 4.18
CA ALA A 175 2.46 3.93 3.59
C ALA A 175 3.48 4.83 4.27
N MET A 176 4.05 5.74 3.48
CA MET A 176 4.68 6.92 4.05
C MET A 176 3.63 7.72 4.85
N SER A 177 4.02 8.33 5.96
CA SER A 177 3.09 9.10 6.81
C SER A 177 2.44 10.31 6.11
N ASP A 178 2.97 10.75 4.97
CA ASP A 178 2.40 11.81 4.12
C ASP A 178 1.62 11.26 2.91
N PHE A 179 1.51 9.93 2.80
CA PHE A 179 0.77 9.18 1.79
C PHE A 179 1.22 9.40 0.34
N GLN A 180 2.40 9.96 0.09
CA GLN A 180 2.91 10.14 -1.29
C GLN A 180 3.12 8.81 -2.02
N GLN A 181 3.52 7.79 -1.26
CA GLN A 181 3.71 6.44 -1.74
C GLN A 181 3.12 5.46 -0.73
N SER A 182 2.30 4.54 -1.22
CA SER A 182 1.70 3.47 -0.40
C SER A 182 1.75 2.14 -1.13
N ALA A 183 2.25 1.09 -0.49
CA ALA A 183 2.03 -0.29 -0.92
C ALA A 183 0.73 -0.82 -0.34
N VAL A 184 -0.02 -1.57 -1.14
CA VAL A 184 -1.24 -2.26 -0.74
C VAL A 184 -1.15 -3.70 -1.20
N PHE A 185 -1.53 -4.64 -0.34
CA PHE A 185 -1.73 -6.04 -0.68
C PHE A 185 -3.18 -6.43 -0.39
N ASP A 186 -3.89 -6.75 -1.46
CA ASP A 186 -5.28 -7.15 -1.50
C ASP A 186 -5.41 -8.66 -1.43
N ILE A 187 -6.28 -9.12 -0.54
CA ILE A 187 -6.66 -10.53 -0.38
C ILE A 187 -8.17 -10.62 -0.56
N ILE A 188 -8.60 -11.37 -1.58
CA ILE A 188 -9.99 -11.49 -2.00
C ILE A 188 -10.41 -12.96 -1.95
N SER A 189 -11.54 -13.24 -1.31
CA SER A 189 -12.11 -14.55 -1.00
C SER A 189 -12.81 -15.25 -2.17
N ILE A 190 -12.65 -14.78 -3.41
CA ILE A 190 -13.30 -15.40 -4.57
C ILE A 190 -12.88 -16.86 -4.81
N ASN A 191 -13.70 -17.59 -5.56
CA ASN A 191 -13.55 -19.04 -5.77
C ASN A 191 -13.64 -19.80 -4.43
N ALA A 192 -12.62 -20.58 -4.06
CA ALA A 192 -12.58 -21.26 -2.76
C ALA A 192 -11.85 -20.44 -1.67
N GLY A 193 -11.39 -19.22 -1.99
CA GLY A 193 -10.76 -18.30 -1.03
C GLY A 193 -9.37 -18.73 -0.56
N GLU A 194 -8.61 -19.49 -1.36
CA GLU A 194 -7.31 -20.08 -0.99
C GLU A 194 -6.26 -19.04 -0.54
N ALA A 195 -6.44 -17.78 -0.90
CA ALA A 195 -5.61 -16.67 -0.41
C ALA A 195 -6.03 -16.16 0.98
N SER A 196 -7.31 -16.21 1.33
CA SER A 196 -7.86 -15.71 2.60
C SER A 196 -7.33 -16.48 3.82
N PRO A 197 -7.35 -15.91 5.03
CA PRO A 197 -6.96 -16.64 6.23
C PRO A 197 -8.02 -17.69 6.60
N SER A 198 -7.63 -18.66 7.42
CA SER A 198 -8.54 -19.60 8.11
C SER A 198 -8.32 -19.49 9.62
N LYS A 199 -8.88 -20.39 10.44
CA LYS A 199 -8.55 -20.41 11.88
C LYS A 199 -7.06 -20.68 12.13
N THR A 200 -6.38 -21.36 11.21
CA THR A 200 -4.93 -21.51 11.27
C THR A 200 -4.28 -20.23 10.77
N PRO A 201 -3.43 -19.57 11.60
CA PRO A 201 -2.79 -18.33 11.18
C PRO A 201 -1.94 -18.51 9.92
N ARG A 202 -2.01 -17.52 9.03
CA ARG A 202 -1.16 -17.42 7.84
C ARG A 202 -0.43 -16.09 7.87
N ILE A 203 0.87 -16.13 7.55
CA ILE A 203 1.69 -14.92 7.46
C ILE A 203 1.57 -14.33 6.05
N TYR A 204 1.21 -13.05 5.99
CA TYR A 204 1.13 -12.26 4.78
C TYR A 204 2.21 -11.18 4.81
N PRO A 205 3.34 -11.37 4.12
CA PRO A 205 4.37 -10.35 4.03
C PRO A 205 4.00 -9.30 2.96
N LEU A 206 4.10 -8.04 3.33
CA LEU A 206 3.99 -6.89 2.44
C LEU A 206 5.36 -6.24 2.30
N PHE A 207 5.87 -6.14 1.08
CA PHE A 207 7.15 -5.46 0.83
C PHE A 207 6.93 -4.04 0.32
N PHE A 208 7.80 -3.12 0.74
CA PHE A 208 7.75 -1.72 0.37
C PHE A 208 9.17 -1.17 0.15
N GLN A 209 9.40 -0.54 -1.00
CA GLN A 209 10.62 0.24 -1.24
C GLN A 209 10.25 1.71 -1.50
N PRO A 210 10.70 2.65 -0.64
CA PRO A 210 10.45 4.07 -0.87
C PRO A 210 11.24 4.61 -2.06
N SER A 211 10.73 5.65 -2.70
CA SER A 211 11.52 6.50 -3.61
C SER A 211 12.82 6.96 -2.92
N PRO A 212 13.99 6.92 -3.59
CA PRO A 212 15.25 7.39 -3.00
C PRO A 212 15.21 8.84 -2.50
N ILE A 213 14.43 9.71 -3.18
CA ILE A 213 14.26 11.11 -2.79
C ILE A 213 13.39 11.19 -1.53
N ALA A 214 12.29 10.43 -1.49
CA ALA A 214 11.43 10.34 -0.32
C ALA A 214 12.19 9.85 0.92
N ALA A 215 13.02 8.82 0.74
CA ALA A 215 13.83 8.24 1.80
C ALA A 215 15.02 9.10 2.25
N ALA A 216 15.45 10.10 1.46
CA ALA A 216 16.54 11.01 1.83
C ALA A 216 16.25 11.79 3.13
N ASP A 217 14.97 12.04 3.39
CA ASP A 217 14.45 12.68 4.61
C ASP A 217 13.47 11.75 5.34
N GLY A 218 13.80 10.45 5.36
CA GLY A 218 12.89 9.39 5.79
C GLY A 218 12.48 9.43 7.26
N ALA A 219 13.19 10.21 8.09
CA ALA A 219 12.78 10.49 9.47
C ALA A 219 11.55 11.41 9.55
N ARG A 220 11.34 12.31 8.57
CA ARG A 220 10.15 13.17 8.51
C ARG A 220 8.92 12.48 7.93
N ARG A 221 9.13 11.35 7.24
CA ARG A 221 8.08 10.59 6.54
C ARG A 221 8.18 9.11 6.87
N PRO A 222 8.06 8.72 8.15
CA PRO A 222 8.19 7.33 8.56
C PRO A 222 7.15 6.43 7.88
N LEU A 223 7.48 5.15 7.79
CA LEU A 223 6.58 4.09 7.37
C LEU A 223 5.57 3.76 8.47
N CYS A 224 4.30 3.64 8.08
CA CYS A 224 3.19 3.16 8.89
C CYS A 224 2.56 1.92 8.23
N ALA A 225 2.00 1.02 9.03
CA ALA A 225 1.22 -0.13 8.58
C ALA A 225 -0.28 0.05 8.82
N PHE A 226 -1.08 -0.61 7.99
CA PHE A 226 -2.54 -0.63 8.11
C PHE A 226 -3.08 -2.03 7.84
N PHE A 227 -4.11 -2.40 8.60
CA PHE A 227 -4.90 -3.62 8.42
C PHE A 227 -6.35 -3.22 8.21
N ASP A 228 -6.87 -3.43 7.00
CA ASP A 228 -8.21 -3.03 6.60
C ASP A 228 -9.13 -4.23 6.36
N LEU A 229 -10.42 -3.98 6.56
CA LEU A 229 -11.51 -4.81 6.07
C LEU A 229 -12.40 -3.98 5.13
N VAL A 230 -12.74 -4.57 3.98
CA VAL A 230 -13.65 -4.00 2.98
C VAL A 230 -14.72 -5.04 2.68
N HIS A 231 -15.99 -4.71 2.90
CA HIS A 231 -17.10 -5.58 2.52
C HIS A 231 -18.16 -4.75 1.79
N ILE A 232 -18.38 -5.08 0.51
CA ILE A 232 -19.28 -4.34 -0.38
C ILE A 232 -20.17 -5.33 -1.13
N GLY A 233 -21.27 -5.72 -0.49
CA GLY A 233 -22.39 -6.44 -1.10
C GLY A 233 -22.04 -7.78 -1.74
N ASP A 234 -20.96 -8.43 -1.31
CA ASP A 234 -20.65 -9.79 -1.75
C ASP A 234 -21.49 -10.78 -0.93
N PRO A 235 -22.49 -11.46 -1.53
CA PRO A 235 -23.38 -12.35 -0.78
C PRO A 235 -22.70 -13.63 -0.28
N GLU A 236 -21.49 -13.96 -0.76
CA GLU A 236 -20.74 -15.12 -0.27
C GLU A 236 -19.96 -14.80 1.02
N ASP A 237 -19.61 -13.54 1.26
CA ASP A 237 -18.97 -13.11 2.49
C ASP A 237 -19.93 -13.28 3.69
N SER A 238 -19.38 -13.71 4.83
CA SER A 238 -20.12 -13.87 6.07
C SER A 238 -19.94 -12.66 6.97
N LEU A 239 -21.03 -12.01 7.36
CA LEU A 239 -21.02 -10.96 8.40
C LEU A 239 -20.59 -11.49 9.79
N ALA A 240 -20.58 -12.81 9.98
CA ALA A 240 -20.07 -13.44 11.20
C ALA A 240 -18.58 -13.81 11.13
N ALA A 241 -17.92 -13.55 10.00
CA ALA A 241 -16.49 -13.77 9.86
C ALA A 241 -15.71 -12.59 10.43
N ASP A 242 -14.96 -12.85 11.49
CA ASP A 242 -13.98 -11.94 12.05
C ASP A 242 -12.60 -12.31 11.53
N VAL A 243 -11.76 -11.31 11.30
CA VAL A 243 -10.35 -11.48 10.95
C VAL A 243 -9.50 -10.86 12.04
N MET A 244 -8.49 -11.61 12.48
CA MET A 244 -7.65 -11.30 13.63
C MET A 244 -6.20 -11.11 13.19
N LEU A 245 -5.62 -9.96 13.51
CA LEU A 245 -4.19 -9.69 13.40
C LEU A 245 -3.50 -10.04 14.72
N HIS A 246 -2.47 -10.88 14.65
CA HIS A 246 -1.74 -11.40 15.81
C HIS A 246 -0.63 -10.46 16.27
N TYR A 247 0.14 -9.92 15.32
CA TYR A 247 1.18 -8.92 15.54
C TYR A 247 1.54 -8.30 14.19
N ALA A 248 2.40 -7.27 14.16
CA ALA A 248 3.07 -6.87 12.94
C ALA A 248 4.56 -6.65 13.19
N LEU A 249 5.38 -7.25 12.33
CA LEU A 249 6.84 -7.14 12.39
C LEU A 249 7.35 -6.41 11.16
N VAL A 250 8.28 -5.47 11.36
CA VAL A 250 8.96 -4.77 10.27
C VAL A 250 10.43 -5.19 10.22
N ASP A 251 10.81 -5.80 9.10
CA ASP A 251 12.19 -6.16 8.78
C ASP A 251 12.71 -5.25 7.65
N VAL A 252 14.03 -5.05 7.61
CA VAL A 252 14.70 -4.17 6.64
C VAL A 252 15.79 -4.94 5.92
N PHE A 253 15.72 -4.92 4.59
CA PHE A 253 16.60 -5.65 3.68
C PHE A 253 17.36 -4.71 2.75
N GLU A 254 18.53 -5.17 2.31
CA GLU A 254 19.26 -4.65 1.17
C GLU A 254 18.86 -5.42 -0.11
N ALA A 255 19.14 -4.84 -1.28
CA ALA A 255 18.92 -5.54 -2.55
C ALA A 255 19.69 -6.87 -2.65
N ALA A 256 20.85 -6.97 -1.99
CA ALA A 256 21.69 -8.16 -1.96
C ALA A 256 21.11 -9.33 -1.14
N ASP A 257 20.12 -9.07 -0.27
CA ASP A 257 19.47 -10.11 0.52
C ASP A 257 18.52 -10.97 -0.34
N PHE A 258 18.10 -10.46 -1.49
CA PHE A 258 17.26 -11.18 -2.45
C PHE A 258 18.12 -12.08 -3.33
N ARG A 259 17.86 -13.39 -3.27
CA ARG A 259 18.66 -14.43 -3.93
C ARG A 259 17.85 -15.15 -5.00
N ASN A 260 18.56 -15.85 -5.89
CA ASN A 260 17.98 -16.64 -6.99
C ASN A 260 17.02 -15.81 -7.85
N ILE A 261 17.42 -14.58 -8.18
CA ILE A 261 16.63 -13.68 -9.00
C ILE A 261 16.64 -14.20 -10.45
N GLU A 262 15.46 -14.51 -10.95
CA GLU A 262 15.20 -14.94 -12.32
C GLU A 262 14.37 -13.89 -13.02
N THR A 263 14.86 -13.41 -14.17
CA THR A 263 14.06 -12.56 -15.06
C THR A 263 13.00 -13.40 -15.74
N MET A 264 11.73 -13.13 -15.42
CA MET A 264 10.59 -13.79 -16.06
C MET A 264 10.23 -13.10 -17.36
N LYS A 265 10.22 -11.75 -17.34
CA LYS A 265 9.86 -10.95 -18.51
C LYS A 265 10.46 -9.55 -18.42
N ASP A 266 10.90 -9.01 -19.54
CA ASP A 266 11.34 -7.62 -19.66
C ASP A 266 10.57 -6.98 -20.82
N TYR A 267 9.66 -6.07 -20.49
CA TYR A 267 8.91 -5.30 -21.48
C TYR A 267 9.64 -3.97 -21.72
N THR A 268 10.21 -3.78 -22.91
CA THR A 268 10.97 -2.58 -23.29
C THR A 268 10.22 -1.67 -24.27
N PHE A 269 9.16 -2.20 -24.90
CA PHE A 269 8.36 -1.48 -25.89
C PHE A 269 9.14 -0.91 -27.09
N ASP A 270 10.32 -1.46 -27.42
CA ASP A 270 11.16 -0.90 -28.48
C ASP A 270 10.56 -1.05 -29.89
N ALA A 271 9.84 -2.15 -30.11
CA ALA A 271 9.27 -2.47 -31.42
C ALA A 271 7.76 -2.21 -31.49
N ASN A 272 7.02 -2.56 -30.45
CA ASN A 272 5.56 -2.43 -30.38
C ASN A 272 5.09 -2.37 -28.91
N ALA A 273 3.77 -2.44 -28.68
CA ALA A 273 3.19 -2.46 -27.33
C ALA A 273 3.38 -3.80 -26.58
N GLU A 274 4.03 -4.79 -27.17
CA GLU A 274 4.36 -6.10 -26.60
C GLU A 274 3.16 -6.84 -26.01
N GLY A 275 2.01 -6.70 -26.68
CA GLY A 275 0.74 -7.32 -26.27
C GLY A 275 0.02 -6.60 -25.13
N TRP A 276 0.56 -5.50 -24.60
CA TRP A 276 -0.15 -4.67 -23.63
C TRP A 276 -1.37 -4.03 -24.29
N THR A 277 -2.45 -3.91 -23.53
CA THR A 277 -3.72 -3.35 -24.01
C THR A 277 -4.27 -2.29 -23.06
N GLY A 278 -4.66 -1.14 -23.60
CA GLY A 278 -5.39 -0.11 -22.86
C GLY A 278 -6.82 -0.59 -22.67
N LYS A 279 -7.23 -0.81 -21.41
CA LYS A 279 -8.55 -1.40 -21.16
C LYS A 279 -9.66 -0.43 -21.50
N ASN A 280 -10.67 -0.97 -22.19
CA ASN A 280 -11.86 -0.27 -22.64
C ASN A 280 -11.55 1.01 -23.44
N ALA A 281 -10.48 1.00 -24.26
CA ALA A 281 -10.11 2.12 -25.11
C ALA A 281 -11.30 2.61 -25.95
N GLY A 282 -11.65 3.90 -25.83
CA GLY A 282 -12.80 4.52 -26.50
C GLY A 282 -14.17 4.23 -25.87
N GLY A 283 -14.21 3.57 -24.70
CA GLY A 283 -15.42 3.23 -23.97
C GLY A 283 -15.52 3.93 -22.60
N THR A 284 -16.30 3.33 -21.70
CA THR A 284 -16.37 3.72 -20.28
C THR A 284 -16.01 2.51 -19.43
N ILE A 285 -15.45 2.76 -18.24
CA ILE A 285 -15.21 1.71 -17.24
C ILE A 285 -16.03 2.08 -16.02
N GLY A 286 -17.10 1.34 -15.73
CA GLY A 286 -17.92 1.61 -14.53
C GLY A 286 -18.43 3.05 -14.41
N GLY A 287 -18.64 3.76 -15.53
CA GLY A 287 -19.05 5.16 -15.55
C GLY A 287 -17.92 6.20 -15.61
N PHE A 288 -16.66 5.77 -15.50
CA PHE A 288 -15.49 6.64 -15.69
C PHE A 288 -15.17 6.83 -17.18
N ILE A 289 -14.64 8.02 -17.50
CA ILE A 289 -14.05 8.33 -18.80
C ILE A 289 -12.68 7.65 -18.85
N VAL A 290 -12.41 6.92 -19.94
CA VAL A 290 -11.08 6.32 -20.14
C VAL A 290 -10.07 7.36 -20.61
N PRO A 291 -8.80 7.28 -20.19
CA PRO A 291 -7.75 8.11 -20.73
C PRO A 291 -7.52 7.77 -22.21
N SER A 292 -6.87 8.68 -22.94
CA SER A 292 -6.36 8.35 -24.27
C SER A 292 -5.14 7.45 -24.14
N TYR A 293 -5.17 6.32 -24.84
CA TYR A 293 -4.07 5.37 -24.91
C TYR A 293 -3.29 5.55 -26.20
N SER A 294 -1.97 5.54 -26.14
CA SER A 294 -1.12 5.44 -27.33
C SER A 294 0.16 4.66 -27.06
N TYR A 295 0.73 4.12 -28.13
CA TYR A 295 2.09 3.59 -28.16
C TYR A 295 2.96 4.55 -28.98
N GLU A 296 4.07 5.01 -28.40
CA GLU A 296 5.01 5.93 -29.04
C GLU A 296 6.30 5.19 -29.38
N GLY A 297 6.32 4.46 -30.50
CA GLY A 297 7.47 3.61 -30.86
C GLY A 297 8.79 4.35 -31.08
N GLY A 298 8.76 5.63 -31.48
CA GLY A 298 9.98 6.46 -31.54
C GLY A 298 10.58 6.80 -30.17
N ARG A 299 9.90 6.44 -29.07
CA ARG A 299 10.30 6.68 -27.67
C ARG A 299 10.15 5.44 -26.79
N SER A 300 9.93 4.26 -27.40
CA SER A 300 9.79 2.97 -26.72
C SER A 300 8.89 2.99 -25.48
N ARG A 301 7.64 3.47 -25.60
CA ARG A 301 6.76 3.64 -24.42
C ARG A 301 5.27 3.55 -24.69
N LEU A 302 4.53 3.12 -23.67
CA LEU A 302 3.08 3.24 -23.59
C LEU A 302 2.69 4.53 -22.90
N VAL A 303 1.58 5.13 -23.34
CA VAL A 303 1.11 6.43 -22.84
C VAL A 303 -0.35 6.34 -22.42
N MET A 304 -0.67 6.97 -21.29
CA MET A 304 -2.04 7.30 -20.87
C MET A 304 -2.16 8.81 -20.66
N THR A 305 -3.09 9.46 -21.36
CA THR A 305 -3.34 10.89 -21.21
C THR A 305 -4.69 11.14 -20.54
N VAL A 306 -4.66 11.92 -19.46
CA VAL A 306 -5.87 12.40 -18.77
C VAL A 306 -6.54 13.46 -19.63
N ASN A 307 -7.78 13.18 -20.04
CA ASN A 307 -8.60 14.08 -20.86
C ASN A 307 -9.67 14.83 -20.07
N ASP A 308 -10.01 14.32 -18.89
CA ASP A 308 -10.95 14.91 -17.93
C ASP A 308 -10.38 14.73 -16.53
N THR A 309 -10.13 15.82 -15.81
CA THR A 309 -9.49 15.77 -14.50
C THR A 309 -10.45 15.34 -13.39
N THR A 310 -11.75 15.31 -13.65
CA THR A 310 -12.81 15.08 -12.64
C THR A 310 -13.39 13.67 -12.68
N ASN A 311 -13.21 12.93 -13.79
CA ASN A 311 -13.84 11.62 -13.97
C ASN A 311 -13.01 10.66 -14.86
N THR A 312 -11.68 10.71 -14.81
CA THR A 312 -10.84 9.78 -15.58
C THR A 312 -10.41 8.58 -14.74
N TYR A 313 -10.64 7.38 -15.26
CA TYR A 313 -10.02 6.14 -14.79
C TYR A 313 -9.74 5.21 -15.98
N GLY A 314 -8.53 4.66 -16.01
CA GLY A 314 -8.16 3.62 -16.95
C GLY A 314 -6.76 3.10 -16.72
N PHE A 315 -6.39 2.06 -17.45
CA PHE A 315 -5.14 1.36 -17.24
C PHE A 315 -4.65 0.63 -18.49
N TRP A 316 -3.33 0.53 -18.61
CA TRP A 316 -2.68 -0.47 -19.46
C TRP A 316 -2.53 -1.77 -18.69
N GLU A 317 -2.77 -2.89 -19.36
CA GLU A 317 -2.63 -4.23 -18.79
C GLU A 317 -1.72 -5.10 -19.66
N SER A 318 -0.81 -5.84 -19.01
CA SER A 318 0.08 -6.78 -19.67
C SER A 318 -0.70 -7.95 -20.31
N PRO A 319 -0.16 -8.59 -21.36
CA PRO A 319 -0.79 -9.76 -21.96
C PRO A 319 -0.84 -10.94 -20.98
N TYR A 320 -1.66 -11.93 -21.35
CA TYR A 320 -1.85 -13.15 -20.57
C TYR A 320 -1.07 -14.32 -21.19
N PHE A 321 0.09 -14.63 -20.62
CA PHE A 321 0.89 -15.78 -21.03
C PHE A 321 1.31 -16.59 -19.80
N ILE A 322 0.59 -17.69 -19.55
CA ILE A 322 0.85 -18.57 -18.39
C ILE A 322 2.30 -19.07 -18.40
N ASP A 323 2.83 -19.36 -19.59
CA ASP A 323 4.17 -19.92 -19.75
C ASP A 323 5.28 -18.88 -19.56
N GLU A 324 4.98 -17.57 -19.66
CA GLU A 324 6.00 -16.52 -19.49
C GLU A 324 6.16 -16.11 -18.03
N ILE A 325 5.07 -16.05 -17.27
CA ILE A 325 5.11 -15.66 -15.86
C ILE A 325 4.24 -16.63 -15.03
N PRO A 326 4.63 -17.91 -14.94
CA PRO A 326 3.93 -18.89 -14.13
C PRO A 326 3.97 -18.48 -12.65
N SER A 327 2.86 -18.60 -11.95
CA SER A 327 2.78 -18.25 -10.53
C SER A 327 3.21 -19.39 -9.61
N SER A 328 3.78 -19.04 -8.47
CA SER A 328 4.08 -19.93 -7.37
C SER A 328 3.89 -19.19 -6.04
N ALA A 329 3.08 -19.73 -5.14
CA ALA A 329 2.86 -19.14 -3.82
C ALA A 329 4.09 -19.25 -2.88
N ALA A 330 5.11 -20.01 -3.27
CA ALA A 330 6.37 -20.13 -2.53
C ALA A 330 7.45 -19.13 -3.00
N LYS A 331 7.13 -18.29 -4.00
CA LYS A 331 8.08 -17.32 -4.58
C LYS A 331 7.58 -15.91 -4.39
N LEU A 332 8.53 -14.99 -4.34
CA LEU A 332 8.28 -13.56 -4.42
C LEU A 332 8.43 -13.11 -5.87
N TYR A 333 7.44 -12.36 -6.35
CA TYR A 333 7.51 -11.67 -7.64
C TYR A 333 7.81 -10.20 -7.38
N ARG A 334 8.68 -9.63 -8.19
CA ARG A 334 8.99 -8.20 -8.20
C ARG A 334 8.76 -7.67 -9.61
N ALA A 335 7.95 -6.64 -9.74
CA ALA A 335 7.85 -5.87 -10.98
C ALA A 335 8.46 -4.48 -10.76
N THR A 336 9.46 -4.14 -11.57
CA THR A 336 10.06 -2.80 -11.64
C THR A 336 9.47 -2.06 -12.83
N PHE A 337 8.73 -1.00 -12.55
CA PHE A 337 8.11 -0.13 -13.55
C PHE A 337 8.93 1.15 -13.68
N THR A 338 9.42 1.43 -14.90
CA THR A 338 10.03 2.73 -15.22
C THR A 338 8.95 3.67 -15.73
N VAL A 339 8.60 4.67 -14.92
CA VAL A 339 7.46 5.57 -15.14
C VAL A 339 7.92 7.00 -15.34
N GLY A 340 7.40 7.64 -16.39
CA GLY A 340 7.65 9.05 -16.70
C GLY A 340 6.37 9.87 -16.85
N THR A 341 6.50 11.18 -17.07
CA THR A 341 5.38 12.09 -17.35
C THR A 341 5.79 13.31 -18.18
N ASN A 342 4.84 14.01 -18.81
CA ASN A 342 5.04 15.36 -19.36
C ASN A 342 4.81 16.48 -18.32
N ASN A 343 4.32 16.17 -17.13
CA ASN A 343 3.94 17.19 -16.15
C ASN A 343 5.17 17.64 -15.34
N SER A 344 5.48 18.94 -15.39
CA SER A 344 6.60 19.55 -14.66
C SER A 344 6.25 19.95 -13.22
N LYS A 345 5.00 19.79 -12.81
CA LYS A 345 4.45 20.12 -11.48
C LYS A 345 3.89 18.85 -10.83
N PRO A 346 4.71 18.09 -10.08
CA PRO A 346 4.31 16.78 -9.54
C PRO A 346 3.02 16.79 -8.69
N ARG A 347 2.74 17.89 -7.96
CA ARG A 347 1.49 18.07 -7.20
C ARG A 347 0.21 18.18 -8.04
N THR A 348 0.34 18.34 -9.36
CA THR A 348 -0.80 18.43 -10.30
C THR A 348 -0.93 17.18 -11.17
N MET A 349 -0.19 16.12 -10.84
CA MET A 349 -0.32 14.82 -11.48
C MET A 349 -1.61 14.12 -11.06
N PRO A 350 -2.19 13.25 -11.90
CA PRO A 350 -3.17 12.28 -11.42
C PRO A 350 -2.52 11.29 -10.44
N THR A 351 -3.35 10.56 -9.69
CA THR A 351 -2.88 9.38 -8.97
C THR A 351 -2.50 8.30 -9.97
N VAL A 352 -1.34 7.67 -9.76
CA VAL A 352 -0.86 6.55 -10.58
C VAL A 352 -0.76 5.32 -9.72
N ARG A 353 -1.27 4.17 -10.20
CA ARG A 353 -1.10 2.88 -9.52
C ARG A 353 -0.34 1.91 -10.39
N LEU A 354 0.57 1.17 -9.77
CA LEU A 354 1.35 0.13 -10.40
C LEU A 354 0.97 -1.18 -9.74
N ARG A 355 0.54 -2.17 -10.52
CA ARG A 355 -0.11 -3.37 -9.98
C ARG A 355 0.57 -4.63 -10.47
N LEU A 356 0.63 -5.59 -9.56
CA LEU A 356 1.04 -6.96 -9.81
C LEU A 356 -0.03 -7.87 -9.21
N TYR A 357 -0.68 -8.72 -10.00
CA TYR A 357 -1.82 -9.52 -9.51
C TYR A 357 -1.91 -10.88 -10.17
N CYS A 358 -2.54 -11.80 -9.44
CA CYS A 358 -2.76 -13.15 -9.93
C CYS A 358 -3.93 -13.22 -10.90
N ASN A 359 -3.86 -14.13 -11.85
CA ASN A 359 -4.91 -14.38 -12.83
C ASN A 359 -6.23 -14.89 -12.24
N ASN A 360 -6.16 -15.55 -11.09
CA ASN A 360 -7.34 -15.97 -10.33
C ASN A 360 -7.92 -14.84 -9.48
N PHE A 361 -7.29 -13.66 -9.47
CA PHE A 361 -7.73 -12.43 -8.83
C PHE A 361 -7.86 -12.48 -7.30
N GLN A 362 -7.37 -13.53 -6.64
CA GLN A 362 -7.43 -13.64 -5.18
C GLN A 362 -6.39 -12.80 -4.45
N THR A 363 -5.29 -12.49 -5.11
CA THR A 363 -4.22 -11.65 -4.57
C THR A 363 -3.77 -10.62 -5.58
N ALA A 364 -3.65 -9.36 -5.14
CA ALA A 364 -3.09 -8.27 -5.91
C ALA A 364 -2.21 -7.41 -5.00
N SER A 365 -1.09 -6.95 -5.50
CA SER A 365 -0.25 -5.94 -4.85
C SER A 365 -0.18 -4.70 -5.71
N GLU A 366 -0.16 -3.54 -5.09
CA GLU A 366 0.00 -2.28 -5.79
C GLU A 366 0.90 -1.31 -5.03
N ILE A 367 1.52 -0.40 -5.79
CA ILE A 367 2.02 0.86 -5.27
C ILE A 367 1.12 1.98 -5.80
N SER A 368 0.56 2.78 -4.90
CA SER A 368 -0.13 4.03 -5.22
C SER A 368 0.83 5.20 -5.07
N LEU A 369 0.88 6.03 -6.10
CA LEU A 369 1.62 7.28 -6.16
C LEU A 369 0.62 8.43 -6.10
N GLU A 370 0.58 9.13 -4.97
CA GLU A 370 -0.38 10.20 -4.72
C GLU A 370 0.32 11.57 -4.78
N PRO A 371 -0.20 12.55 -5.54
CA PRO A 371 0.37 13.90 -5.72
C PRO A 371 0.19 14.80 -4.47
N ARG A 372 0.52 14.26 -3.29
CA ARG A 372 0.39 14.89 -1.97
C ARG A 372 1.75 15.28 -1.41
N GLY A 373 1.76 15.98 -0.28
CA GLY A 373 2.98 16.44 0.36
C GLY A 373 3.90 17.11 -0.66
N ASP A 374 5.21 17.05 -0.50
CA ASP A 374 6.15 17.63 -1.46
C ASP A 374 6.15 16.97 -2.86
N ALA A 375 5.44 15.85 -3.03
CA ALA A 375 5.34 15.07 -4.27
C ALA A 375 6.72 14.58 -4.79
N ASP A 376 7.66 14.38 -3.87
CA ASP A 376 8.99 13.83 -4.08
C ASP A 376 8.98 12.36 -4.49
N ALA A 377 7.90 11.63 -4.26
CA ALA A 377 7.75 10.25 -4.72
C ALA A 377 7.19 10.17 -6.15
N ILE A 378 6.76 11.28 -6.75
CA ILE A 378 6.02 11.32 -8.03
C ILE A 378 7.00 11.62 -9.18
N PRO A 379 6.87 10.99 -10.37
CA PRO A 379 7.72 11.32 -11.51
C PRO A 379 7.47 12.76 -11.98
N GLN A 380 8.46 13.36 -12.63
CA GLN A 380 8.39 14.73 -13.14
C GLN A 380 8.84 14.78 -14.60
N ALA A 381 8.43 15.84 -15.31
CA ALA A 381 8.83 16.05 -16.70
C ALA A 381 10.34 15.91 -16.90
N GLY A 382 10.74 15.05 -17.84
CA GLY A 382 12.13 14.80 -18.19
C GLY A 382 12.90 13.87 -17.24
N VAL A 383 12.28 13.37 -16.16
CA VAL A 383 12.92 12.43 -15.23
C VAL A 383 11.97 11.25 -14.93
N SER A 384 12.22 10.14 -15.61
CA SER A 384 11.56 8.86 -15.31
C SER A 384 12.14 8.23 -14.05
N ARG A 385 11.34 7.40 -13.39
CA ARG A 385 11.68 6.78 -12.11
C ARG A 385 11.24 5.32 -12.06
N ASP A 386 12.02 4.53 -11.35
CA ASP A 386 11.72 3.12 -11.11
C ASP A 386 10.94 2.94 -9.82
N TYR A 387 9.86 2.16 -9.91
CA TYR A 387 9.04 1.78 -8.77
C TYR A 387 8.91 0.27 -8.74
N GLN A 388 9.05 -0.31 -7.54
CA GLN A 388 8.98 -1.75 -7.35
C GLN A 388 7.68 -2.15 -6.67
N VAL A 389 6.97 -3.09 -7.28
CA VAL A 389 5.80 -3.74 -6.70
C VAL A 389 6.16 -5.20 -6.44
N PHE A 390 5.85 -5.68 -5.25
CA PHE A 390 6.16 -7.03 -4.82
C PHE A 390 4.88 -7.82 -4.59
N LEU A 391 4.82 -9.08 -5.01
CA LEU A 391 3.65 -9.93 -4.85
C LEU A 391 4.06 -11.34 -4.40
N ILE A 392 3.37 -11.86 -3.39
CA ILE A 392 3.25 -13.30 -3.19
C ILE A 392 1.93 -13.76 -3.80
N ALA A 393 2.01 -14.74 -4.70
CA ALA A 393 0.85 -15.20 -5.43
C ALA A 393 -0.11 -16.04 -4.56
N SER A 394 -1.40 -16.01 -4.89
CA SER A 394 -2.39 -16.95 -4.35
C SER A 394 -1.96 -18.40 -4.63
N PRO A 395 -2.17 -19.35 -3.70
CA PRO A 395 -1.88 -20.77 -3.92
C PRO A 395 -2.56 -21.37 -5.14
N ALA A 396 -3.72 -20.85 -5.53
CA ALA A 396 -4.51 -21.33 -6.66
C ALA A 396 -4.25 -20.55 -7.97
N ALA A 397 -3.34 -19.57 -7.95
CA ALA A 397 -2.98 -18.84 -9.16
C ALA A 397 -2.19 -19.74 -10.12
N THR A 398 -2.31 -19.47 -11.41
CA THR A 398 -1.44 -20.10 -12.43
C THR A 398 -0.53 -19.11 -13.14
N SER A 399 -0.82 -17.81 -13.09
CA SER A 399 0.06 -16.77 -13.63
C SER A 399 -0.09 -15.42 -12.93
N VAL A 400 0.92 -14.56 -13.12
CA VAL A 400 0.96 -13.19 -12.61
C VAL A 400 0.88 -12.18 -13.77
N LYS A 401 0.22 -11.05 -13.55
CA LYS A 401 0.04 -9.96 -14.53
C LYS A 401 0.45 -8.62 -13.94
N CYS A 402 0.77 -7.69 -14.83
CA CYS A 402 1.11 -6.31 -14.50
C CYS A 402 0.05 -5.35 -15.05
N ALA A 403 -0.18 -4.25 -14.35
CA ALA A 403 -0.96 -3.13 -14.87
C ALA A 403 -0.43 -1.79 -14.34
N ILE A 404 -0.69 -0.73 -15.10
CA ILE A 404 -0.46 0.66 -14.67
C ILE A 404 -1.73 1.46 -14.90
N ASP A 405 -2.17 2.17 -13.88
CA ASP A 405 -3.45 2.88 -13.84
C ASP A 405 -3.23 4.37 -13.71
N VAL A 406 -4.21 5.13 -14.22
CA VAL A 406 -4.35 6.56 -14.00
C VAL A 406 -5.72 6.84 -13.45
N ILE A 407 -5.76 7.65 -12.40
CA ILE A 407 -6.98 8.11 -11.74
C ILE A 407 -6.95 9.63 -11.61
N ALA A 408 -7.94 10.29 -12.21
CA ALA A 408 -8.13 11.73 -12.09
C ALA A 408 -9.57 12.01 -11.63
N LEU A 409 -9.71 12.42 -10.37
CA LEU A 409 -10.99 12.61 -9.69
C LEU A 409 -11.02 13.93 -8.91
N ASP A 410 -10.55 15.00 -9.53
CA ASP A 410 -10.69 16.35 -8.98
C ASP A 410 -12.16 16.67 -8.71
N LYS A 411 -12.37 17.53 -7.71
CA LYS A 411 -13.67 18.14 -7.52
C LYS A 411 -13.95 19.08 -8.70
N PRO A 412 -15.15 19.03 -9.32
CA PRO A 412 -15.45 19.88 -10.48
C PRO A 412 -15.27 21.39 -10.23
N ASP A 413 -15.44 21.84 -8.99
CA ASP A 413 -15.28 23.23 -8.56
C ASP A 413 -13.86 23.59 -8.09
N ASN A 414 -12.94 22.63 -8.01
CA ASN A 414 -11.56 22.85 -7.57
C ASN A 414 -10.58 21.88 -8.28
N PRO A 415 -10.34 22.05 -9.59
CA PRO A 415 -9.37 21.24 -10.31
C PRO A 415 -7.94 21.53 -9.86
N GLN A 416 -7.20 20.49 -9.50
CA GLN A 416 -5.79 20.51 -9.10
C GLN A 416 -4.91 19.78 -10.12
N ILE A 417 -5.44 18.73 -10.74
CA ILE A 417 -4.77 17.95 -11.76
C ILE A 417 -4.69 18.78 -13.05
N GLN A 418 -3.52 18.77 -13.68
CA GLN A 418 -3.33 19.44 -14.95
C GLN A 418 -3.94 18.60 -16.09
N ASN A 419 -4.93 19.15 -16.80
CA ASN A 419 -5.50 18.49 -17.97
C ASN A 419 -4.45 18.25 -19.06
N GLY A 420 -4.54 17.12 -19.77
CA GLY A 420 -3.53 16.71 -20.75
C GLY A 420 -2.24 16.17 -20.14
N THR A 421 -2.22 15.91 -18.83
CA THR A 421 -1.13 15.16 -18.20
C THR A 421 -1.08 13.76 -18.79
N SER A 422 0.10 13.37 -19.27
CA SER A 422 0.41 12.04 -19.78
C SER A 422 1.32 11.31 -18.80
N ILE A 423 0.99 10.05 -18.54
CA ILE A 423 1.83 9.09 -17.82
C ILE A 423 2.43 8.11 -18.83
N TYR A 424 3.71 7.83 -18.66
CA TYR A 424 4.49 6.96 -19.54
C TYR A 424 4.88 5.70 -18.80
N LEU A 425 4.69 4.54 -19.43
CA LEU A 425 5.37 3.31 -19.05
C LEU A 425 6.46 3.03 -20.09
N GLU A 426 7.72 3.13 -19.65
CA GLU A 426 8.91 3.02 -20.51
C GLU A 426 9.56 1.64 -20.39
N ARG A 427 9.38 0.96 -19.26
CA ARG A 427 9.83 -0.41 -19.05
C ARG A 427 9.03 -1.09 -17.95
N CYS A 428 8.80 -2.39 -18.07
CA CYS A 428 8.29 -3.23 -16.99
C CYS A 428 9.11 -4.52 -16.91
N LEU A 429 10.01 -4.62 -15.94
CA LEU A 429 10.80 -5.81 -15.67
C LEU A 429 10.13 -6.65 -14.57
N VAL A 430 9.80 -7.90 -14.86
CA VAL A 430 9.24 -8.86 -13.90
C VAL A 430 10.28 -9.92 -13.57
N GLU A 431 10.57 -10.05 -12.29
CA GLU A 431 11.51 -11.02 -11.73
C GLU A 431 10.81 -11.91 -10.70
N ARG A 432 11.34 -13.12 -10.54
CA ARG A 432 10.94 -14.10 -9.54
C ARG A 432 12.15 -14.44 -8.66
N MET A 433 11.95 -14.56 -7.36
CA MET A 433 13.02 -14.83 -6.40
C MET A 433 12.51 -15.62 -5.19
N GLU A 434 13.43 -16.08 -4.34
CA GLU A 434 13.05 -16.58 -3.02
C GLU A 434 12.49 -15.47 -2.16
N ILE A 435 11.55 -15.83 -1.29
CA ILE A 435 11.13 -14.93 -0.21
C ILE A 435 12.30 -14.87 0.78
N PRO A 436 12.86 -13.68 1.09
CA PRO A 436 13.95 -13.58 2.04
C PRO A 436 13.48 -14.07 3.43
N ASP A 437 14.30 -14.98 3.97
CA ASP A 437 14.20 -15.43 5.37
C ASP A 437 14.54 -14.26 6.31
N ILE A 438 14.06 -14.36 7.56
CA ILE A 438 14.40 -13.42 8.64
C ILE A 438 15.71 -13.86 9.29
#